data_AF-A0A956FL94-F1
#
_entry.id   AF-A0A956FL94-F1
#
_cell.length_a   1.000
_cell.length_b   1.000
_cell.length_c   1.000
_cell.angle_alpha   90.00
_cell.angle_beta   90.00
_cell.angle_gamma   90.00
#
_symmetry.space_group_name_H-M   'P 1'
#
loop_
_entity.id
_entity.type
_entity.pdbx_description
1 polymer ?
#
loop_
_entity_poly.entity_id
_entity_poly.type
_entity_poly.pdbx_seq_one_letter_code
_entity_poly.pdbx_strand_id
1 'polypeptide(L)'
;MRARVAVAGLAVLLACGGGEPAPAAAGPDPRAALDRERRALTDPEVYPLRDGLEIDEEALRQTVLRLRTEHGPQVAVAYAASIDALPTRERPRTGFRLIADQPLPDEPAMREAEAINWLFDADVHQTAMRALMTHLTIVMHQRLGLTPAKIGVWMAFLRAAEPTLTRCGEGPEGGVSLCVDYGADVFELDLRPRDPGWIVQRLRWWQKPRRTDQGPAEDAGKIE
;
A
#
# COMPACT_ATOMS: atom_id res chain seq x y z
N MET A 1 -27.90 12.30 51.92
CA MET A 1 -28.15 10.87 51.66
C MET A 1 -26.93 10.27 50.98
N ARG A 2 -26.20 9.37 51.66
CA ARG A 2 -25.00 8.70 51.13
C ARG A 2 -25.37 7.25 50.80
N ALA A 3 -25.30 6.86 49.52
CA ALA A 3 -25.49 5.48 49.10
C ALA A 3 -24.13 4.75 49.14
N ARG A 4 -24.06 3.67 49.91
CA ARG A 4 -22.94 2.72 49.92
C ARG A 4 -23.20 1.67 48.84
N VAL A 5 -22.29 1.51 47.89
CA VAL A 5 -22.29 0.41 46.93
C VAL A 5 -21.34 -0.66 47.45
N ALA A 6 -21.87 -1.87 47.66
CA ALA A 6 -21.11 -3.05 48.06
C ALA A 6 -20.44 -3.68 46.83
N VAL A 7 -19.14 -3.91 46.92
CA VAL A 7 -18.36 -4.65 45.91
C VAL A 7 -18.36 -6.12 46.32
N ALA A 8 -19.08 -6.96 45.57
CA ALA A 8 -19.01 -8.41 45.71
C ALA A 8 -17.82 -8.92 44.90
N GLY A 9 -16.82 -9.47 45.60
CA GLY A 9 -15.66 -10.13 44.99
C GLY A 9 -16.05 -11.48 44.40
N LEU A 10 -15.84 -11.64 43.09
CA LEU A 10 -15.96 -12.92 42.40
C LEU A 10 -14.55 -13.53 42.31
N ALA A 11 -14.29 -14.54 43.13
CA ALA A 11 -13.07 -15.34 43.05
C ALA A 11 -13.23 -16.38 41.93
N VAL A 12 -12.48 -16.21 40.84
CA VAL A 12 -12.38 -17.19 39.76
C VAL A 12 -11.23 -18.15 40.08
N LEU A 13 -11.55 -19.41 40.32
CA LEU A 13 -10.62 -20.52 40.45
C LEU A 13 -9.99 -20.82 39.08
N LEU A 14 -8.71 -20.50 38.90
CA LEU A 14 -7.90 -21.00 37.78
C LEU A 14 -7.58 -22.48 38.01
N ALA A 15 -8.20 -23.35 37.22
CA ALA A 15 -7.75 -24.72 37.05
C ALA A 15 -6.68 -24.75 35.94
N CYS A 16 -5.41 -24.95 36.32
CA CYS A 16 -4.30 -25.18 35.41
C CYS A 16 -4.39 -26.57 34.77
N GLY A 17 -5.17 -26.71 33.70
CA GLY A 17 -5.13 -27.85 32.80
C GLY A 17 -4.19 -27.56 31.63
N GLY A 18 -2.93 -27.99 31.75
CA GLY A 18 -1.89 -27.86 30.71
C GLY A 18 -2.09 -28.83 29.54
N GLY A 19 -3.20 -28.71 28.82
CA GLY A 19 -3.33 -29.29 27.49
C GLY A 19 -2.77 -28.29 26.48
N GLU A 20 -1.69 -28.64 25.77
CA GLU A 20 -1.31 -27.91 24.56
C GLU A 20 -2.55 -27.86 23.64
N PRO A 21 -3.05 -26.65 23.31
CA PRO A 21 -4.18 -26.55 22.40
C PRO A 21 -3.77 -27.19 21.09
N ALA A 22 -4.52 -28.21 20.66
CA ALA A 22 -4.32 -28.83 19.36
C ALA A 22 -4.26 -27.71 18.30
N PRO A 23 -3.29 -27.73 17.37
CA PRO A 23 -3.18 -26.69 16.37
C PRO A 23 -4.51 -26.64 15.63
N ALA A 24 -5.20 -25.50 15.75
CA ALA A 24 -6.45 -25.27 15.04
C ALA A 24 -6.20 -25.58 13.56
N ALA A 25 -6.97 -26.52 13.01
CA ALA A 25 -6.85 -26.90 11.61
C ALA A 25 -6.89 -25.61 10.78
N ALA A 26 -5.78 -25.29 10.11
CA ALA A 26 -5.68 -24.09 9.31
C ALA A 26 -6.82 -24.14 8.29
N GLY A 27 -7.76 -23.20 8.38
CA GLY A 27 -8.84 -23.07 7.41
C GLY A 27 -8.26 -22.92 5.99
N PRO A 28 -9.07 -23.15 4.94
CA PRO A 28 -8.63 -22.96 3.57
C PRO A 28 -8.01 -21.57 3.39
N ASP A 29 -6.84 -21.52 2.77
CA ASP A 29 -6.11 -20.27 2.53
C ASP A 29 -7.04 -19.28 1.75
N PRO A 30 -7.45 -18.16 2.37
CA PRO A 30 -8.36 -17.21 1.73
C PRO A 30 -7.76 -16.62 0.45
N ARG A 31 -6.42 -16.58 0.31
CA ARG A 31 -5.76 -16.14 -0.92
C ARG A 31 -6.02 -17.11 -2.07
N ALA A 32 -5.99 -18.41 -1.80
CA ALA A 32 -6.22 -19.44 -2.81
C ALA A 32 -7.65 -19.41 -3.37
N ALA A 33 -8.65 -19.02 -2.56
CA ALA A 33 -10.02 -18.84 -3.03
C ALA A 33 -10.15 -17.63 -3.96
N LEU A 34 -9.64 -16.48 -3.53
CA LEU A 34 -9.63 -15.26 -4.34
C LEU A 34 -8.82 -15.43 -5.64
N ASP A 35 -7.71 -16.16 -5.62
CA ASP A 35 -6.92 -16.46 -6.82
C ASP A 35 -7.67 -17.32 -7.83
N ARG A 36 -8.54 -18.22 -7.37
CA ARG A 36 -9.44 -18.98 -8.27
C ARG A 36 -10.46 -18.06 -8.91
N GLU A 37 -11.12 -17.21 -8.13
CA GLU A 37 -12.08 -16.22 -8.64
C GLU A 37 -11.40 -15.28 -9.65
N ARG A 38 -10.21 -14.76 -9.32
CA ARG A 38 -9.44 -13.89 -10.22
C ARG A 38 -9.14 -14.54 -11.56
N ARG A 39 -8.76 -15.83 -11.57
CA ARG A 39 -8.54 -16.57 -12.82
C ARG A 39 -9.84 -16.73 -13.59
N ALA A 40 -10.92 -17.06 -12.89
CA ALA A 40 -12.23 -17.23 -13.51
C ALA A 40 -12.75 -15.93 -14.15
N LEU A 41 -12.47 -14.74 -13.60
CA LEU A 41 -12.86 -13.45 -14.20
C LEU A 41 -12.36 -13.23 -15.65
N THR A 42 -11.33 -13.98 -16.06
CA THR A 42 -10.80 -13.91 -17.44
C THR A 42 -11.41 -14.95 -18.38
N ASP A 43 -12.21 -15.87 -17.86
CA ASP A 43 -12.91 -16.91 -18.62
C ASP A 43 -14.28 -16.38 -19.06
N PRO A 44 -14.49 -16.11 -20.37
CA PRO A 44 -15.75 -15.58 -20.87
C PRO A 44 -16.93 -16.55 -20.72
N GLU A 45 -16.69 -17.85 -20.52
CA GLU A 45 -17.76 -18.83 -20.27
C GLU A 45 -18.27 -18.74 -18.82
N VAL A 46 -17.43 -18.28 -17.89
CA VAL A 46 -17.79 -18.10 -16.47
C VAL A 46 -18.27 -16.67 -16.21
N TYR A 47 -17.54 -15.70 -16.76
CA TYR A 47 -17.76 -14.28 -16.57
C TYR A 47 -17.75 -13.58 -17.93
N PRO A 48 -18.92 -13.37 -18.57
CA PRO A 48 -19.03 -12.70 -19.87
C PRO A 48 -18.85 -11.16 -19.72
N LEU A 49 -17.75 -10.74 -19.09
CA LEU A 49 -17.47 -9.34 -18.75
C LEU A 49 -16.88 -8.54 -19.91
N ARG A 50 -16.50 -9.21 -21.00
CA ARG A 50 -15.78 -8.59 -22.11
C ARG A 50 -16.29 -9.13 -23.44
N ASP A 51 -16.53 -8.21 -24.37
CA ASP A 51 -16.75 -8.52 -25.78
C ASP A 51 -15.82 -7.65 -26.65
N GLY A 52 -14.85 -8.30 -27.32
CA GLY A 52 -13.83 -7.60 -28.09
C GLY A 52 -12.99 -6.62 -27.26
N LEU A 53 -13.20 -5.31 -27.46
CA LEU A 53 -12.54 -4.22 -26.70
C LEU A 53 -13.45 -3.61 -25.63
N GLU A 54 -14.73 -4.00 -25.61
CA GLU A 54 -15.70 -3.49 -24.66
C GLU A 54 -15.68 -4.32 -23.38
N ILE A 55 -15.83 -3.65 -22.24
CA ILE A 55 -15.98 -4.27 -20.93
C ILE A 55 -17.38 -3.90 -20.43
N ASP A 56 -18.15 -4.89 -20.00
CA ASP A 56 -19.40 -4.65 -19.28
C ASP A 56 -19.04 -4.13 -17.88
N GLU A 57 -18.93 -2.81 -17.78
CA GLU A 57 -18.54 -2.12 -16.54
C GLU A 57 -19.50 -2.41 -15.39
N GLU A 58 -20.80 -2.58 -15.67
CA GLU A 58 -21.79 -2.83 -14.63
C GLU A 58 -21.69 -4.27 -14.13
N ALA A 59 -21.58 -5.25 -15.02
CA ALA A 59 -21.36 -6.64 -14.62
C ALA A 59 -20.04 -6.80 -13.85
N LEU A 60 -18.98 -6.11 -14.26
CA LEU A 60 -17.71 -6.08 -13.54
C LEU A 60 -17.89 -5.48 -12.14
N ARG A 61 -18.56 -4.32 -12.04
CA ARG A 61 -18.84 -3.65 -10.76
C ARG A 61 -19.62 -4.58 -9.82
N GLN A 62 -20.70 -5.21 -10.28
CA GLN A 62 -21.50 -6.14 -9.48
C GLN A 62 -20.67 -7.35 -9.01
N THR A 63 -19.82 -7.87 -9.89
CA THR A 63 -18.92 -8.98 -9.55
C THR A 63 -17.91 -8.58 -8.48
N VAL A 64 -17.31 -7.39 -8.59
CA VAL A 64 -16.37 -6.90 -7.57
C VAL A 64 -17.09 -6.62 -6.24
N LEU A 65 -18.29 -6.04 -6.25
CA LEU A 65 -19.06 -5.83 -5.03
C LEU A 65 -19.35 -7.15 -4.30
N ARG A 66 -19.75 -8.19 -5.05
CA ARG A 66 -19.96 -9.54 -4.50
C ARG A 66 -18.68 -10.09 -3.87
N LEU A 67 -17.58 -10.11 -4.62
CA LEU A 67 -16.28 -10.62 -4.14
C LEU A 67 -15.76 -9.82 -2.94
N ARG A 68 -15.99 -8.50 -2.92
CA ARG A 68 -15.68 -7.63 -1.77
C ARG A 68 -16.45 -8.08 -0.54
N THR A 69 -17.75 -8.34 -0.67
CA THR A 69 -18.57 -8.80 0.46
C THR A 69 -18.12 -10.17 0.96
N GLU A 70 -17.77 -11.08 0.06
CA GLU A 70 -17.40 -12.47 0.41
C GLU A 70 -15.97 -12.60 0.96
N HIS A 71 -15.02 -11.81 0.44
CA HIS A 71 -13.58 -11.99 0.70
C HIS A 71 -12.90 -10.75 1.33
N GLY A 72 -13.57 -9.60 1.33
CA GLY A 72 -13.01 -8.33 1.81
C GLY A 72 -12.39 -8.39 3.20
N PRO A 73 -13.07 -8.95 4.23
CA PRO A 73 -12.50 -9.05 5.57
C PRO A 73 -11.18 -9.85 5.62
N GLN A 74 -11.10 -10.97 4.90
CA GLN A 74 -9.91 -11.81 4.88
C GLN A 74 -8.75 -11.13 4.13
N VAL A 75 -9.06 -10.45 3.02
CA VAL A 75 -8.07 -9.66 2.26
C VAL A 75 -7.54 -8.51 3.11
N ALA A 76 -8.41 -7.79 3.83
CA ALA A 76 -8.01 -6.69 4.72
C ALA A 76 -7.04 -7.16 5.82
N VAL A 77 -7.32 -8.31 6.46
CA VAL A 77 -6.42 -8.91 7.46
C VAL A 77 -5.08 -9.31 6.83
N ALA A 78 -5.12 -9.99 5.67
CA ALA A 78 -3.91 -10.41 4.97
C ALA A 78 -3.05 -9.22 4.53
N TYR A 79 -3.68 -8.11 4.13
CA TYR A 79 -2.97 -6.90 3.75
C TYR A 79 -2.35 -6.19 4.95
N ALA A 80 -3.08 -6.06 6.06
CA ALA A 80 -2.54 -5.48 7.29
C ALA A 80 -1.31 -6.27 7.78
N ALA A 81 -1.40 -7.61 7.77
CA ALA A 81 -0.25 -8.46 8.08
C ALA A 81 0.92 -8.26 7.10
N SER A 82 0.64 -8.00 5.82
CA SER A 82 1.65 -7.68 4.81
C SER A 82 2.36 -6.35 5.10
N ILE A 83 1.62 -5.30 5.51
CA ILE A 83 2.21 -4.04 5.98
C ILE A 83 3.09 -4.26 7.20
N ASP A 84 2.61 -5.01 8.20
CA ASP A 84 3.33 -5.22 9.45
C ASP A 84 4.59 -6.07 9.28
N ALA A 85 4.64 -6.90 8.23
CA ALA A 85 5.82 -7.68 7.88
C ALA A 85 6.90 -6.87 7.14
N LEU A 86 6.61 -5.63 6.70
CA LEU A 86 7.59 -4.81 6.01
C LEU A 86 8.75 -4.39 6.94
N PRO A 87 9.99 -4.34 6.42
CA PRO A 87 11.09 -3.74 7.17
C PRO A 87 10.80 -2.27 7.46
N THR A 88 11.17 -1.82 8.67
CA THR A 88 11.03 -0.43 9.08
C THR A 88 12.27 0.38 8.73
N ARG A 89 12.08 1.62 8.32
CA ARG A 89 13.14 2.59 8.05
C ARG A 89 12.75 3.98 8.54
N GLU A 90 13.72 4.84 8.81
CA GLU A 90 13.46 6.27 8.99
C GLU A 90 13.01 6.96 7.69
N ARG A 91 12.10 7.94 7.82
CA ARG A 91 11.72 8.80 6.69
C ARG A 91 12.93 9.55 6.12
N PRO A 92 12.97 9.81 4.80
CA PRO A 92 14.00 10.63 4.18
C PRO A 92 13.85 12.10 4.64
N ARG A 93 14.54 12.49 5.72
CA ARG A 93 14.51 13.87 6.26
C ARG A 93 15.82 14.62 6.08
N THR A 94 16.96 13.95 6.25
CA THR A 94 18.29 14.56 6.16
C THR A 94 19.00 14.14 4.89
N GLY A 95 19.63 15.09 4.19
CA GLY A 95 20.41 14.80 2.98
C GLY A 95 19.59 14.45 1.73
N PHE A 96 18.27 14.66 1.74
CA PHE A 96 17.40 14.56 0.57
C PHE A 96 16.76 15.90 0.26
N ARG A 97 16.51 16.16 -1.03
CA ARG A 97 15.73 17.28 -1.54
C ARG A 97 14.34 16.80 -1.93
N LEU A 98 13.30 17.50 -1.50
CA LEU A 98 11.92 17.27 -1.94
C LEU A 98 11.75 17.77 -3.38
N ILE A 99 11.40 16.87 -4.30
CA ILE A 99 11.16 17.16 -5.72
C ILE A 99 9.68 17.44 -5.97
N ALA A 100 8.79 16.66 -5.34
CA ALA A 100 7.36 16.83 -5.44
C ALA A 100 6.68 16.40 -4.14
N ASP A 101 5.65 17.14 -3.73
CA ASP A 101 4.67 16.73 -2.71
C ASP A 101 3.29 16.93 -3.33
N GLN A 102 2.64 15.82 -3.66
CA GLN A 102 1.37 15.82 -4.35
C GLN A 102 0.31 15.11 -3.50
N PRO A 103 -0.66 15.86 -2.93
CA PRO A 103 -1.89 15.22 -2.46
C PRO A 103 -2.63 14.63 -3.65
N LEU A 104 -3.09 13.40 -3.50
CA LEU A 104 -3.81 12.71 -4.56
C LEU A 104 -5.30 13.05 -4.46
N PRO A 105 -6.02 13.18 -5.58
CA PRO A 105 -7.44 13.49 -5.56
C PRO A 105 -8.21 12.42 -4.77
N ASP A 106 -8.95 12.84 -3.74
CA ASP A 106 -9.84 11.95 -2.98
C ASP A 106 -11.22 11.87 -3.67
N GLU A 107 -11.21 11.47 -4.94
CA GLU A 107 -12.41 11.35 -5.78
C GLU A 107 -13.09 9.98 -5.60
N PRO A 108 -14.43 9.91 -5.56
CA PRO A 108 -15.15 8.64 -5.42
C PRO A 108 -14.73 7.57 -6.43
N ALA A 109 -14.55 7.93 -7.69
CA ALA A 109 -14.18 7.01 -8.76
C ALA A 109 -12.76 6.45 -8.57
N MET A 110 -11.80 7.29 -8.16
CA MET A 110 -10.45 6.83 -7.84
C MET A 110 -10.44 5.91 -6.62
N ARG A 111 -11.22 6.23 -5.59
CA ARG A 111 -11.37 5.35 -4.41
C ARG A 111 -11.94 4.00 -4.79
N GLU A 112 -12.96 3.97 -5.64
CA GLU A 112 -13.58 2.73 -6.12
C GLU A 112 -12.55 1.92 -6.92
N ALA A 113 -11.86 2.54 -7.88
CA ALA A 113 -10.81 1.89 -8.67
C ALA A 113 -9.67 1.35 -7.81
N GLU A 114 -9.18 2.11 -6.83
CA GLU A 114 -8.21 1.62 -5.87
C GLU A 114 -8.80 0.43 -5.11
N ALA A 115 -9.94 0.57 -4.43
CA ALA A 115 -10.54 -0.50 -3.64
C ALA A 115 -10.74 -1.82 -4.42
N ILE A 116 -11.07 -1.74 -5.72
CA ILE A 116 -11.11 -2.90 -6.62
C ILE A 116 -9.73 -3.54 -6.74
N ASN A 117 -8.68 -2.75 -6.99
CA ASN A 117 -7.31 -3.25 -7.09
C ASN A 117 -6.84 -3.97 -5.82
N TRP A 118 -7.19 -3.42 -4.66
CA TRP A 118 -6.89 -4.00 -3.34
C TRP A 118 -7.53 -5.36 -3.13
N LEU A 119 -8.76 -5.55 -3.61
CA LEU A 119 -9.45 -6.83 -3.51
C LEU A 119 -8.70 -7.96 -4.21
N PHE A 120 -8.00 -7.67 -5.31
CA PHE A 120 -7.31 -8.67 -6.12
C PHE A 120 -5.80 -8.76 -5.86
N ASP A 121 -5.29 -7.93 -4.95
CA ASP A 121 -3.86 -7.86 -4.64
C ASP A 121 -3.65 -7.63 -3.14
N ALA A 122 -3.60 -8.73 -2.39
CA ALA A 122 -3.31 -8.70 -0.96
C ALA A 122 -1.83 -8.46 -0.63
N ASP A 123 -0.97 -8.26 -1.65
CA ASP A 123 0.43 -7.93 -1.48
C ASP A 123 0.64 -6.40 -1.45
N VAL A 124 1.10 -5.91 -0.30
CA VAL A 124 1.44 -4.49 -0.11
C VAL A 124 2.50 -4.02 -1.09
N HIS A 125 3.41 -4.90 -1.51
CA HIS A 125 4.47 -4.57 -2.45
C HIS A 125 3.92 -4.23 -3.83
N GLN A 126 3.12 -5.14 -4.39
CA GLN A 126 2.51 -4.95 -5.70
C GLN A 126 1.55 -3.76 -5.71
N THR A 127 0.79 -3.58 -4.64
CA THR A 127 -0.14 -2.46 -4.48
C THR A 127 0.59 -1.12 -4.41
N ALA A 128 1.64 -1.01 -3.58
CA ALA A 128 2.46 0.19 -3.47
C ALA A 128 3.15 0.53 -4.81
N MET A 129 3.71 -0.46 -5.51
CA MET A 129 4.34 -0.26 -6.81
C MET A 129 3.34 0.17 -7.87
N ARG A 130 2.15 -0.45 -7.92
CA ARG A 130 1.09 -0.05 -8.85
C ARG A 130 0.65 1.39 -8.59
N ALA A 131 0.37 1.72 -7.34
CA ALA A 131 -0.03 3.07 -6.96
C ALA A 131 1.07 4.10 -7.27
N LEU A 132 2.33 3.77 -6.97
CA LEU A 132 3.47 4.62 -7.33
C LEU A 132 3.49 4.88 -8.83
N MET A 133 3.43 3.83 -9.66
CA MET A 133 3.54 4.01 -11.11
C MET A 133 2.37 4.84 -11.67
N THR A 134 1.14 4.59 -11.21
CA THR A 134 -0.03 5.39 -11.58
C THR A 134 0.16 6.85 -11.20
N HIS A 135 0.42 7.14 -9.93
CA HIS A 135 0.45 8.52 -9.42
C HIS A 135 1.72 9.28 -9.82
N LEU A 136 2.85 8.60 -9.97
CA LEU A 136 4.09 9.20 -10.42
C LEU A 136 4.00 9.67 -11.87
N THR A 137 3.31 8.95 -12.75
CA THR A 137 3.09 9.44 -14.12
C THR A 137 2.30 10.75 -14.14
N ILE A 138 1.28 10.88 -13.29
CA ILE A 138 0.50 12.12 -13.12
C ILE A 138 1.41 13.24 -12.63
N VAL A 139 2.21 13.01 -11.57
CA VAL A 139 3.16 14.00 -11.05
C VAL A 139 4.18 14.41 -12.11
N MET A 140 4.80 13.44 -12.80
CA MET A 140 5.79 13.71 -13.84
C MET A 140 5.22 14.53 -14.99
N HIS A 141 3.99 14.23 -15.42
CA HIS A 141 3.35 14.96 -16.50
C HIS A 141 2.90 16.36 -16.06
N GLN A 142 2.09 16.43 -15.01
CA GLN A 142 1.40 17.67 -14.61
C GLN A 142 2.29 18.64 -13.85
N ARG A 143 3.24 18.16 -13.05
CA ARG A 143 4.10 19.02 -12.20
C ARG A 143 5.48 19.25 -12.80
N LEU A 144 6.05 18.23 -13.41
CA LEU A 144 7.42 18.28 -13.91
C LEU A 144 7.50 18.54 -15.42
N GLY A 145 6.35 18.57 -16.12
CA GLY A 145 6.29 18.84 -17.55
C GLY A 145 7.02 17.78 -18.40
N LEU A 146 7.14 16.55 -17.89
CA LEU A 146 7.79 15.48 -18.65
C LEU A 146 6.88 15.01 -19.78
N THR A 147 7.51 14.71 -20.93
CA THR A 147 6.82 14.14 -22.08
C THR A 147 6.50 12.67 -21.83
N PRO A 148 5.48 12.09 -22.51
CA PRO A 148 5.17 10.67 -22.40
C PRO A 148 6.38 9.76 -22.67
N ALA A 149 7.24 10.12 -23.62
CA ALA A 149 8.47 9.36 -23.89
C ALA A 149 9.42 9.35 -22.68
N LYS A 150 9.65 10.50 -22.02
CA LYS A 150 10.48 10.57 -20.80
C LYS A 150 9.85 9.80 -19.65
N ILE A 151 8.52 9.87 -19.50
CA ILE A 151 7.78 9.09 -18.50
C ILE A 151 7.98 7.60 -18.76
N GLY A 152 7.86 7.14 -20.01
CA GLY A 152 8.10 5.74 -20.38
C GLY A 152 9.50 5.25 -19.99
N VAL A 153 10.54 6.06 -20.22
CA VAL A 153 11.92 5.76 -19.79
C VAL A 153 12.01 5.66 -18.27
N TRP A 154 11.39 6.59 -17.53
CA TRP A 154 11.33 6.53 -16.07
C TRP A 154 10.63 5.27 -15.57
N MET A 155 9.52 4.86 -16.18
CA MET A 155 8.80 3.65 -15.79
C MET A 155 9.63 2.39 -16.06
N ALA A 156 10.36 2.34 -17.18
CA ALA A 156 11.28 1.25 -17.48
C ALA A 156 12.45 1.20 -16.49
N PHE A 157 13.03 2.36 -16.18
CA PHE A 157 14.11 2.49 -15.20
C PHE A 157 13.67 2.00 -13.81
N LEU A 158 12.51 2.43 -13.31
CA LEU A 158 12.02 2.02 -11.98
C LEU A 158 11.79 0.52 -11.87
N ARG A 159 11.36 -0.14 -12.96
CA ARG A 159 11.25 -1.61 -12.98
C ARG A 159 12.63 -2.28 -12.91
N ALA A 160 13.62 -1.74 -13.62
CA ALA A 160 14.97 -2.27 -13.64
C ALA A 160 15.77 -1.96 -12.36
N ALA A 161 15.39 -0.91 -11.63
CA ALA A 161 16.07 -0.47 -10.41
C ALA A 161 15.73 -1.32 -9.17
N GLU A 162 14.76 -2.24 -9.28
CA GLU A 162 14.34 -3.17 -8.21
C GLU A 162 14.18 -2.47 -6.85
N PRO A 163 13.28 -1.47 -6.75
CA PRO A 163 13.15 -0.69 -5.53
C PRO A 163 12.72 -1.56 -4.36
N THR A 164 13.25 -1.21 -3.18
CA THR A 164 12.89 -1.84 -1.92
C THR A 164 11.71 -1.11 -1.28
N LEU A 165 10.74 -1.87 -0.78
CA LEU A 165 9.61 -1.33 -0.02
C LEU A 165 9.89 -1.45 1.48
N THR A 166 9.68 -0.34 2.20
CA THR A 166 9.80 -0.27 3.66
C THR A 166 8.60 0.46 4.25
N ARG A 167 8.27 0.18 5.51
CA ARG A 167 7.41 1.04 6.31
C ARG A 167 8.27 2.16 6.88
N CYS A 168 7.94 3.42 6.57
CA CYS A 168 8.77 4.55 7.00
C CYS A 168 8.11 5.52 7.97
N GLY A 169 6.87 5.28 8.37
CA GLY A 169 6.25 6.02 9.47
C GLY A 169 4.75 5.82 9.58
N GLU A 170 4.14 6.59 10.47
CA GLU A 170 2.69 6.71 10.56
C GLU A 170 2.19 7.75 9.55
N GLY A 171 1.17 7.36 8.79
CA GLY A 171 0.46 8.24 7.89
C GLY A 171 -0.52 9.14 8.66
N PRO A 172 -1.13 10.12 7.97
CA PRO A 172 -2.23 10.90 8.55
C PRO A 172 -3.41 9.99 8.95
N GLU A 173 -4.18 10.41 9.96
CA GLU A 173 -5.45 9.78 10.35
C GLU A 173 -5.37 8.28 10.68
N GLY A 174 -4.28 7.86 11.33
CA GLY A 174 -4.07 6.44 11.67
C GLY A 174 -3.66 5.57 10.46
N GLY A 175 -3.22 6.22 9.38
CA GLY A 175 -2.65 5.58 8.21
C GLY A 175 -1.21 5.08 8.42
N VAL A 176 -0.62 4.59 7.33
CA VAL A 176 0.78 4.17 7.26
C VAL A 176 1.49 4.92 6.14
N SER A 177 2.76 5.25 6.32
CA SER A 177 3.60 5.73 5.21
C SER A 177 4.57 4.65 4.79
N LEU A 178 4.57 4.38 3.49
CA LEU A 178 5.46 3.43 2.85
C LEU A 178 6.51 4.18 2.04
N CYS A 179 7.75 3.68 2.07
CA CYS A 179 8.85 4.24 1.31
C CYS A 179 9.34 3.21 0.29
N VAL A 180 9.33 3.62 -0.98
CA VAL A 180 9.88 2.89 -2.13
C VAL A 180 11.24 3.50 -2.46
N ASP A 181 12.32 2.79 -2.17
CA ASP A 181 13.69 3.29 -2.30
C ASP A 181 14.54 2.40 -3.23
N TYR A 182 15.19 3.02 -4.23
CA TYR A 182 16.17 2.37 -5.11
C TYR A 182 17.57 3.00 -5.02
N GLY A 183 17.84 3.75 -3.96
CA GLY A 183 19.13 4.32 -3.62
C GLY A 183 19.27 5.80 -3.96
N ALA A 184 18.88 6.23 -5.16
CA ALA A 184 19.03 7.63 -5.58
C ALA A 184 17.83 8.51 -5.20
N ASP A 185 16.62 7.94 -5.27
CA ASP A 185 15.38 8.63 -4.93
C ASP A 185 14.52 7.71 -4.04
N VAL A 186 13.71 8.35 -3.18
CA VAL A 186 12.74 7.69 -2.32
C VAL A 186 11.37 8.27 -2.63
N PHE A 187 10.41 7.39 -2.95
CA PHE A 187 9.01 7.77 -3.05
C PHE A 187 8.29 7.38 -1.77
N GLU A 188 7.67 8.35 -1.13
CA GLU A 188 6.87 8.15 0.06
C GLU A 188 5.39 8.18 -0.32
N LEU A 189 4.67 7.12 0.03
CA LEU A 189 3.25 6.96 -0.17
C LEU A 189 2.55 7.01 1.19
N ASP A 190 1.66 7.98 1.40
CA ASP A 190 0.79 7.99 2.57
C ASP A 190 -0.47 7.19 2.25
N LEU A 191 -0.69 6.10 2.99
CA LEU A 191 -1.86 5.23 2.86
C LEU A 191 -2.79 5.43 4.06
N ARG A 192 -4.10 5.44 3.82
CA ARG A 192 -5.12 5.51 4.88
C ARG A 192 -6.05 4.31 4.81
N PRO A 193 -6.39 3.67 5.94
CA PRO A 193 -7.38 2.60 5.94
C PRO A 193 -8.75 3.16 5.56
N ARG A 194 -9.47 2.44 4.70
CA ARG A 194 -10.80 2.80 4.27
C ARG A 194 -11.55 1.55 3.84
N ASP A 195 -12.64 1.22 4.53
CA ASP A 195 -13.41 0.00 4.26
C ASP A 195 -13.70 -0.19 2.74
N PRO A 196 -13.22 -1.29 2.13
CA PRO A 196 -12.72 -2.54 2.73
C PRO A 196 -11.18 -2.71 2.64
N GLY A 197 -10.44 -1.64 2.32
CA GLY A 197 -9.02 -1.69 2.02
C GLY A 197 -8.30 -0.44 2.47
N TRP A 198 -7.40 0.06 1.63
CA TRP A 198 -6.73 1.33 1.86
C TRP A 198 -6.68 2.14 0.57
N ILE A 199 -6.36 3.42 0.71
CA ILE A 199 -6.20 4.33 -0.42
C ILE A 199 -4.91 5.11 -0.27
N VAL A 200 -4.29 5.47 -1.39
CA VAL A 200 -3.12 6.35 -1.37
C VAL A 200 -3.59 7.80 -1.39
N GLN A 201 -3.22 8.57 -0.37
CA GLN A 201 -3.66 9.95 -0.21
C GLN A 201 -2.64 10.98 -0.69
N ARG A 202 -1.37 10.61 -0.70
CA ARG A 202 -0.28 11.52 -1.05
C ARG A 202 0.91 10.74 -1.56
N LEU A 203 1.58 11.31 -2.56
CA LEU A 203 2.88 10.90 -3.05
C LEU A 203 3.89 12.03 -2.81
N ARG A 204 4.98 11.74 -2.11
CA ARG A 204 6.15 12.62 -2.03
C ARG A 204 7.33 11.96 -2.74
N TRP A 205 8.07 12.74 -3.51
CA TRP A 205 9.31 12.30 -4.16
C TRP A 205 10.49 13.05 -3.55
N TRP A 206 11.38 12.29 -2.91
CA TRP A 206 12.63 12.74 -2.33
C TRP A 206 13.81 12.29 -3.19
N GLN A 207 14.78 13.16 -3.42
CA GLN A 207 15.97 12.87 -4.23
C GLN A 207 17.24 13.16 -3.45
N LYS A 208 18.21 12.24 -3.47
CA LYS A 208 19.55 12.53 -2.97
C LYS A 208 20.22 13.60 -3.86
N PRO A 209 20.81 14.67 -3.29
CA PRO A 209 21.59 15.63 -4.06
C PRO A 209 22.69 14.91 -4.84
N ARG A 210 22.95 15.35 -6.09
CA ARG A 210 24.07 14.80 -6.82
C ARG A 210 25.37 15.24 -6.15
N ARG A 211 26.39 14.39 -6.18
CA ARG A 211 27.71 14.71 -5.64
C ARG A 211 28.29 16.00 -6.26
N THR A 212 27.92 16.32 -7.50
CA THR A 212 28.30 17.56 -8.20
C THR A 212 27.60 18.81 -7.68
N ASP A 213 26.48 18.67 -6.96
CA ASP A 213 25.74 19.78 -6.38
C ASP A 213 26.26 20.13 -4.97
N GLN A 214 27.06 19.25 -4.39
CA GLN A 214 27.92 19.55 -3.26
C GLN A 214 29.17 20.17 -3.88
N GLY A 215 29.35 21.49 -3.75
CA GLY A 215 30.54 22.19 -4.26
C GLY A 215 31.85 21.49 -3.85
N PRO A 216 33.01 21.86 -4.44
CA PRO A 216 34.29 21.24 -4.06
C PRO A 216 34.36 21.22 -2.55
N ALA A 217 34.48 20.01 -1.97
CA ALA A 217 34.58 19.83 -0.54
C ALA A 217 35.63 20.83 -0.08
N GLU A 218 35.24 21.81 0.73
CA GLU A 218 36.20 22.76 1.30
C GLU A 218 37.30 21.90 1.91
N ASP A 219 38.43 21.89 1.23
CA ASP A 219 39.62 21.18 1.64
C ASP A 219 40.02 21.85 2.94
N ALA A 220 39.54 21.29 4.05
CA ALA A 220 39.94 21.63 5.40
C ALA A 220 41.36 21.06 5.63
N GLY A 221 42.26 21.36 4.70
CA GLY A 221 43.69 21.13 4.78
C GLY A 221 44.36 22.45 5.15
N LYS A 222 44.31 22.78 6.44
CA LYS A 222 45.41 23.55 7.04
C LYS A 222 46.67 22.69 6.89
N ILE A 223 47.48 22.99 5.88
CA ILE A 223 48.88 22.57 5.86
C ILE A 223 49.61 23.63 6.67
N GLU A 224 50.02 23.26 7.89
CA GLU A 224 51.04 23.98 8.65
C GLU A 224 52.43 23.77 8.04
#